data_AF-A0A2S7FEY2-F1
#
_entry.id   AF-A0A2S7FEY2-F1
#
_cell.length_a   1.000
_cell.length_b   1.000
_cell.length_c   1.000
_cell.angle_alpha   90.00
_cell.angle_beta   90.00
_cell.angle_gamma   90.00
#
_symmetry.space_group_name_H-M   'P 1'
#
loop_
_entity.id
_entity.type
_entity.pdbx_description
1 polymer ?
#
loop_
_entity_poly.entity_id
_entity_poly.type
_entity_poly.pdbx_seq_one_letter_code
_entity_poly.pdbx_strand_id
1 'polypeptide(L)'
;MKRLKNNLDEMQEQKLLKIEHNGMWFAFWGLLIAIIVQLFIGEGDTFRNIAGEWIVFMCLCIYIFIDCMRNNIWDRKLKPNLKTNFILSTIGALVTGLIFFVKSFIQYEKLLGSIATGLILFIFTFALTMIILNISSLLYKKRVEKAEESTEKESEE
;
A
#
# COMPACT_ATOMS: atom_id res chain seq x y z
N MET A 1 33.65 -7.03 -3.82
CA MET A 1 32.40 -7.27 -4.56
C MET A 1 32.71 -7.16 -6.06
N LYS A 2 32.70 -8.26 -6.83
CA LYS A 2 33.00 -8.21 -8.27
C LYS A 2 31.84 -7.50 -8.97
N ARG A 3 32.04 -6.26 -9.43
CA ARG A 3 31.07 -5.56 -10.27
C ARG A 3 30.92 -6.37 -11.57
N LEU A 4 29.75 -6.95 -11.80
CA LEU A 4 29.39 -7.45 -13.13
C LEU A 4 29.54 -6.26 -14.09
N LYS A 5 30.30 -6.46 -15.17
CA LYS A 5 30.57 -5.40 -16.15
C LYS A 5 29.24 -5.03 -16.79
N ASN A 6 28.66 -3.90 -16.40
CA ASN A 6 27.42 -3.42 -16.98
C ASN A 6 27.73 -2.95 -18.41
N ASN A 7 26.99 -3.48 -19.39
CA ASN A 7 27.13 -3.08 -20.80
C ASN A 7 26.35 -1.80 -21.11
N LEU A 8 25.48 -1.38 -20.18
CA LEU A 8 24.63 -0.21 -20.32
C LEU A 8 25.35 1.01 -19.73
N ASP A 9 25.31 2.10 -20.50
CA ASP A 9 25.74 3.41 -20.03
C ASP A 9 24.81 3.93 -18.92
N GLU A 10 25.29 4.84 -18.07
CA GLU A 10 24.55 5.34 -16.90
C GLU A 10 23.19 5.95 -17.30
N MET A 11 23.13 6.62 -18.46
CA MET A 11 21.88 7.14 -19.04
C MET A 11 20.89 6.04 -19.43
N GLN A 12 21.38 4.88 -19.88
CA GLN A 12 20.53 3.75 -20.24
C GLN A 12 20.02 3.04 -18.98
N GLU A 13 20.84 2.93 -17.94
CA GLU A 13 20.44 2.36 -16.65
C GLU A 13 19.33 3.19 -15.99
N GLN A 14 19.43 4.52 -16.01
CA GLN A 14 18.35 5.40 -15.52
C GLN A 14 17.04 5.25 -16.32
N LYS A 15 17.13 5.09 -17.65
CA LYS A 15 15.95 4.85 -18.50
C LYS A 15 15.32 3.49 -18.18
N LEU A 16 16.13 2.45 -18.01
CA LEU A 16 15.67 1.12 -17.64
C LEU A 16 14.96 1.15 -16.28
N LEU A 17 15.55 1.79 -15.27
CA LEU A 17 14.95 1.93 -13.95
C LEU A 17 13.57 2.62 -14.00
N LYS A 18 13.43 3.63 -14.88
CA LYS A 18 12.15 4.31 -15.09
C LYS A 18 11.11 3.41 -15.77
N ILE A 19 11.52 2.55 -16.69
CA ILE A 19 10.64 1.57 -17.34
C ILE A 19 10.20 0.53 -16.32
N GLU A 20 11.12 -0.01 -15.52
CA GLU A 20 10.81 -0.98 -14.46
C GLU A 20 9.84 -0.39 -13.42
N HIS A 21 10.08 0.86 -13.01
CA HIS A 21 9.18 1.59 -12.11
C HIS A 21 7.77 1.75 -12.70
N ASN A 22 7.68 2.14 -13.98
CA ASN A 22 6.39 2.27 -14.66
C ASN A 22 5.70 0.89 -14.81
N GLY A 23 6.46 -0.16 -15.11
CA GLY A 23 5.96 -1.54 -15.20
C GLY A 23 5.42 -2.04 -13.86
N MET A 24 6.11 -1.76 -12.75
CA MET A 24 5.63 -2.06 -11.41
C MET A 24 4.29 -1.35 -11.11
N TRP A 25 4.19 -0.05 -11.41
CA TRP A 25 2.93 0.69 -11.22
C TRP A 25 1.81 0.16 -12.12
N PHE A 26 2.14 -0.23 -13.35
CA PHE A 26 1.17 -0.88 -14.25
C PHE A 26 0.66 -2.20 -13.65
N ALA A 27 1.54 -3.04 -13.11
CA ALA A 27 1.15 -4.27 -12.43
C ALA A 27 0.29 -4.00 -11.19
N PHE A 28 0.65 -2.98 -10.40
CA PHE A 28 -0.11 -2.57 -9.22
C PHE A 28 -1.54 -2.14 -9.58
N TRP A 29 -1.69 -1.17 -10.49
CA TRP A 29 -3.01 -0.68 -10.91
C TRP A 29 -3.79 -1.72 -11.70
N GLY A 30 -3.12 -2.51 -12.54
CA GLY A 30 -3.73 -3.59 -13.30
C GLY A 30 -4.35 -4.67 -12.41
N LEU A 31 -3.61 -5.15 -11.41
CA LEU A 31 -4.12 -6.11 -10.43
C LEU A 31 -5.26 -5.52 -9.59
N LEU A 32 -5.12 -4.26 -9.17
CA LEU A 32 -6.16 -3.58 -8.39
C LEU A 32 -7.47 -3.46 -9.18
N ILE A 33 -7.40 -3.10 -10.45
CA ILE A 33 -8.57 -3.05 -11.34
C ILE A 33 -9.17 -4.45 -11.55
N ALA A 34 -8.32 -5.47 -11.77
CA ALA A 34 -8.78 -6.85 -11.94
C ALA A 34 -9.59 -7.33 -10.72
N ILE A 35 -9.06 -7.11 -9.51
CA ILE A 35 -9.73 -7.46 -8.26
C ILE A 35 -11.08 -6.71 -8.12
N ILE A 36 -11.13 -5.41 -8.43
CA ILE A 36 -12.37 -4.63 -8.36
C ILE A 36 -13.41 -5.16 -9.34
N VAL A 37 -13.02 -5.44 -10.59
CA VAL A 37 -13.91 -5.97 -11.62
C VAL A 37 -14.47 -7.33 -11.20
N GLN A 38 -13.61 -8.23 -10.70
CA GLN A 38 -14.04 -9.53 -10.20
C GLN A 38 -14.94 -9.44 -8.97
N LEU A 39 -14.76 -8.42 -8.13
CA LEU A 39 -15.59 -8.20 -6.95
C LEU A 39 -17.02 -7.78 -7.32
N PHE A 40 -17.21 -7.06 -8.42
CA PHE A 40 -18.54 -6.63 -8.90
C PHE A 40 -19.22 -7.61 -9.87
N ILE A 41 -18.44 -8.25 -10.76
CA ILE A 41 -18.97 -9.13 -11.82
C ILE A 41 -18.95 -10.61 -11.42
N GLY A 42 -18.16 -10.99 -10.41
CA GLY A 42 -17.96 -12.38 -10.02
C GLY A 42 -19.20 -13.02 -9.44
N GLU A 43 -19.92 -13.79 -10.26
CA GLU A 43 -20.98 -14.69 -9.81
C GLU A 43 -20.38 -15.97 -9.17
N GLY A 44 -20.87 -16.37 -7.99
CA GLY A 44 -20.40 -17.58 -7.27
C GLY A 44 -19.41 -17.30 -6.13
N ASP A 45 -18.44 -18.19 -5.91
CA ASP A 45 -17.41 -18.08 -4.85
C ASP A 45 -16.37 -17.00 -5.19
N THR A 46 -16.79 -15.73 -5.13
CA THR A 46 -15.97 -14.54 -5.42
C THR A 46 -14.62 -14.57 -4.71
N PHE A 47 -14.58 -15.05 -3.45
CA PHE A 47 -13.35 -15.16 -2.67
C PHE A 47 -12.31 -16.10 -3.29
N ARG A 48 -12.76 -17.22 -3.86
CA ARG A 48 -11.85 -18.23 -4.43
C ARG A 48 -11.28 -17.78 -5.77
N ASN A 49 -12.08 -17.04 -6.54
CA ASN A 49 -11.66 -16.47 -7.83
C ASN A 49 -10.63 -15.35 -7.62
N ILE A 50 -10.86 -14.48 -6.62
CA ILE A 50 -10.00 -13.33 -6.32
C ILE A 50 -8.76 -13.73 -5.51
N ALA A 51 -8.76 -14.88 -4.81
CA ALA A 51 -7.69 -15.27 -3.90
C ALA A 51 -6.28 -15.20 -4.54
N GLY A 52 -6.14 -15.69 -5.78
CA GLY A 52 -4.85 -15.67 -6.48
C GLY A 52 -4.36 -14.24 -6.74
N GLU A 53 -5.21 -13.39 -7.31
CA GLU A 53 -4.89 -11.99 -7.61
C GLU A 53 -4.61 -11.20 -6.33
N TRP A 54 -5.40 -11.44 -5.29
CA TRP A 54 -5.25 -10.80 -4.00
C TRP A 54 -3.92 -11.18 -3.32
N ILE A 55 -3.52 -12.45 -3.38
CA ILE A 55 -2.23 -12.90 -2.82
C ILE A 55 -1.08 -12.22 -3.56
N VAL A 56 -1.08 -12.22 -4.89
CA VAL A 56 -0.02 -11.60 -5.69
C VAL A 56 0.04 -10.09 -5.43
N PHE A 57 -1.12 -9.43 -5.37
CA PHE A 57 -1.22 -8.02 -5.04
C PHE A 57 -0.68 -7.72 -3.64
N MET A 58 -1.03 -8.53 -2.63
CA MET A 58 -0.50 -8.38 -1.28
C MET A 58 1.01 -8.58 -1.20
N CYS A 59 1.56 -9.56 -1.91
CA CYS A 59 3.01 -9.76 -2.00
C CYS A 59 3.71 -8.54 -2.60
N LEU A 60 3.16 -7.96 -3.67
CA LEU A 60 3.68 -6.74 -4.29
C LEU A 60 3.65 -5.55 -3.32
N CYS A 61 2.52 -5.34 -2.64
CA CYS A 61 2.36 -4.28 -1.63
C CYS A 61 3.39 -4.41 -0.49
N ILE A 62 3.55 -5.61 0.07
CA ILE A 62 4.49 -5.88 1.16
C ILE A 62 5.92 -5.67 0.70
N TYR A 63 6.26 -6.12 -0.51
CA TYR A 63 7.59 -5.93 -1.08
C TYR A 63 7.95 -4.43 -1.17
N ILE A 64 7.07 -3.63 -1.79
CA ILE A 64 7.26 -2.18 -1.91
C ILE A 64 7.38 -1.54 -0.51
N PHE A 65 6.49 -1.90 0.41
CA PHE A 65 6.50 -1.34 1.76
C PHE A 65 7.79 -1.64 2.52
N ILE A 66 8.27 -2.90 2.49
CA ILE A 66 9.52 -3.29 3.15
C ILE A 66 10.70 -2.56 2.53
N ASP A 67 10.75 -2.46 1.20
CA ASP A 67 11.85 -1.79 0.51
C ASP A 67 11.88 -0.28 0.79
N CYS A 68 10.72 0.38 0.81
CA CYS A 68 10.59 1.76 1.28
C CYS A 68 11.13 1.93 2.72
N MET A 69 10.73 1.05 3.64
CA MET A 69 11.16 1.09 5.03
C MET A 69 12.64 0.75 5.23
N ARG A 70 13.25 -0.04 4.34
CA ARG A 70 14.69 -0.35 4.37
C ARG A 70 15.54 0.81 3.89
N ASN A 71 15.07 1.53 2.88
CA ASN A 71 15.76 2.68 2.31
C ASN A 71 15.46 4.00 3.07
N ASN A 72 14.75 3.95 4.20
CA ASN A 72 14.28 5.11 4.95
C ASN A 72 13.51 6.11 4.06
N ILE A 73 12.70 5.59 3.13
CA ILE A 73 11.84 6.38 2.25
C ILE A 73 10.41 6.29 2.79
N TRP A 74 9.90 7.38 3.36
CA TRP A 74 8.51 7.46 3.83
C TRP A 74 7.55 7.87 2.72
N ASP A 75 7.59 9.14 2.31
CA ASP A 75 6.81 9.69 1.21
C ASP A 75 7.46 11.02 0.79
N ARG A 76 7.33 11.39 -0.49
CA ARG A 76 7.90 12.65 -1.02
C ARG A 76 7.19 13.90 -0.50
N LYS A 77 5.90 13.79 -0.15
CA LYS A 77 5.05 14.94 0.22
C LYS A 77 4.41 14.76 1.60
N LEU A 78 4.14 13.53 2.01
CA LEU A 78 3.43 13.25 3.26
C LEU A 78 4.44 13.11 4.41
N LYS A 79 4.26 13.90 5.47
CA LYS A 79 5.06 13.73 6.69
C LYS A 79 4.45 12.65 7.59
N PRO A 80 5.28 11.82 8.28
CA PRO A 80 4.84 10.83 9.26
C PRO A 80 4.28 11.52 10.50
N ASN A 81 3.04 12.00 10.41
CA ASN A 81 2.34 12.73 11.45
C ASN A 81 0.95 12.10 11.66
N LEU A 82 0.45 12.17 12.89
CA LEU A 82 -0.87 11.64 13.28
C LEU A 82 -1.98 12.19 12.40
N LYS A 83 -1.93 13.50 12.06
CA LYS A 83 -2.92 14.14 11.17
C LYS A 83 -2.93 13.51 9.77
N THR A 84 -1.75 13.29 9.20
CA THR A 84 -1.60 12.68 7.88
C THR A 84 -2.08 11.23 7.89
N ASN A 85 -1.71 10.47 8.92
CA ASN A 85 -2.13 9.08 9.09
C ASN A 85 -3.65 8.99 9.24
N PHE A 86 -4.26 9.91 9.98
CA PHE A 86 -5.71 9.98 10.14
C PHE A 86 -6.42 10.23 8.80
N ILE A 87 -5.95 11.20 8.02
CA ILE A 87 -6.51 11.49 6.68
C ILE A 87 -6.37 10.27 5.77
N LEU A 88 -5.18 9.66 5.71
CA LEU A 88 -4.93 8.51 4.85
C LEU A 88 -5.76 7.28 5.24
N SER A 89 -5.87 7.01 6.55
CA SER A 89 -6.73 5.96 7.10
C SER A 89 -8.20 6.21 6.79
N THR A 90 -8.65 7.48 6.85
CA THR A 90 -10.03 7.86 6.51
C THR A 90 -10.32 7.63 5.04
N ILE A 91 -9.42 8.02 4.13
CA ILE A 91 -9.58 7.79 2.69
C ILE A 91 -9.65 6.30 2.40
N GLY A 92 -8.72 5.51 2.93
CA GLY A 92 -8.71 4.05 2.74
C GLY A 92 -9.97 3.38 3.28
N ALA A 93 -10.43 3.80 4.46
CA ALA A 93 -11.67 3.31 5.06
C ALA A 93 -12.91 3.71 4.26
N LEU A 94 -12.98 4.95 3.76
CA LEU A 94 -14.10 5.43 2.93
C LEU A 94 -14.21 4.61 1.65
N VAL A 95 -13.09 4.41 0.95
CA VAL A 95 -13.06 3.61 -0.29
C VAL A 95 -13.51 2.19 0.00
N THR A 96 -12.96 1.54 1.02
CA THR A 96 -13.30 0.16 1.37
C THR A 96 -14.76 0.04 1.81
N GLY A 97 -15.21 0.91 2.71
CA GLY A 97 -16.58 0.93 3.21
C GLY A 97 -17.60 1.16 2.09
N LEU A 98 -17.30 2.05 1.14
CA LEU A 98 -18.17 2.31 0.00
C LEU A 98 -18.25 1.10 -0.95
N ILE A 99 -17.11 0.45 -1.25
CA ILE A 99 -17.09 -0.75 -2.11
C ILE A 99 -17.97 -1.86 -1.52
N PHE A 100 -17.80 -2.17 -0.24
CA PHE A 100 -18.59 -3.22 0.42
C PHE A 100 -20.04 -2.82 0.66
N PHE A 101 -20.32 -1.53 0.89
CA PHE A 101 -21.67 -1.01 0.93
C PHE A 101 -22.41 -1.27 -0.39
N VAL A 102 -21.82 -0.86 -1.52
CA VAL A 102 -22.42 -1.03 -2.86
C VAL A 102 -22.59 -2.51 -3.17
N LYS A 103 -21.57 -3.34 -2.90
CA LYS A 103 -21.66 -4.79 -3.09
C LYS A 103 -22.78 -5.42 -2.26
N SER A 104 -22.91 -5.03 -0.99
CA SER A 104 -23.99 -5.51 -0.12
C SER A 104 -25.36 -5.04 -0.62
N PHE A 105 -25.45 -3.82 -1.13
CA PHE A 105 -26.70 -3.27 -1.66
C PHE A 105 -27.18 -4.01 -2.91
N ILE A 106 -26.27 -4.27 -3.86
CA ILE A 106 -26.58 -5.05 -5.09
C ILE A 106 -26.99 -6.48 -4.73
N GLN A 107 -26.33 -7.11 -3.75
CA GLN A 107 -26.55 -8.52 -3.43
C GLN A 107 -27.85 -8.78 -2.67
N TYR A 108 -28.20 -7.92 -1.70
CA TYR A 108 -29.27 -8.20 -0.73
C TYR A 108 -30.48 -7.29 -0.89
N GLU A 109 -30.39 -6.21 -1.67
CA GLU A 109 -31.41 -5.16 -1.82
C GLU A 109 -31.96 -4.56 -0.50
N LYS A 110 -31.26 -4.79 0.62
CA LYS A 110 -31.65 -4.30 1.95
C LYS A 110 -30.80 -3.12 2.38
N LEU A 111 -31.35 -1.92 2.23
CA LEU A 111 -30.68 -0.66 2.58
C LEU A 111 -30.08 -0.66 3.99
N LEU A 112 -30.85 -1.03 5.02
CA LEU A 112 -30.39 -1.00 6.41
C LEU A 112 -29.21 -1.95 6.67
N GLY A 113 -29.24 -3.15 6.08
CA GLY A 113 -28.17 -4.13 6.21
C GLY A 113 -26.89 -3.68 5.49
N SER A 114 -27.04 -3.08 4.31
CA SER A 114 -25.90 -2.56 3.55
C SER A 114 -25.24 -1.38 4.26
N ILE A 115 -26.03 -0.44 4.81
CA ILE A 115 -25.51 0.70 5.60
C ILE A 115 -24.71 0.17 6.81
N ALA A 116 -25.28 -0.76 7.57
CA ALA A 116 -24.61 -1.34 8.73
C ALA A 116 -23.29 -2.03 8.34
N THR A 117 -23.30 -2.81 7.25
CA THR A 117 -22.11 -3.50 6.74
C THR A 117 -21.01 -2.50 6.34
N GLY A 118 -21.38 -1.45 5.58
CA GLY A 118 -20.45 -0.41 5.16
C GLY A 118 -19.84 0.34 6.34
N LEU A 119 -20.64 0.70 7.35
CA LEU A 119 -20.16 1.39 8.54
C LEU A 119 -19.24 0.53 9.41
N ILE A 120 -19.59 -0.75 9.62
CA ILE A 120 -18.76 -1.66 10.41
C ILE A 120 -17.40 -1.84 9.73
N LEU A 121 -17.39 -2.09 8.42
CA LEU A 121 -16.15 -2.24 7.66
C LEU A 121 -15.35 -0.95 7.59
N PHE A 122 -16.02 0.20 7.49
CA PHE A 122 -15.37 1.50 7.58
C PHE A 122 -14.61 1.67 8.90
N ILE A 123 -15.29 1.47 10.04
CA ILE A 123 -14.70 1.66 11.37
C ILE A 123 -13.54 0.67 11.57
N PHE A 124 -13.73 -0.59 11.20
CA PHE A 124 -12.71 -1.62 11.36
C PHE A 124 -11.47 -1.36 10.49
N THR A 125 -11.67 -1.03 9.21
CA THR A 125 -10.58 -0.71 8.28
C THR A 125 -9.86 0.56 8.71
N PHE A 126 -10.59 1.58 9.16
CA PHE A 126 -10.02 2.81 9.70
C PHE A 126 -9.12 2.52 10.91
N ALA A 127 -9.60 1.76 11.88
CA ALA A 127 -8.82 1.42 13.07
C ALA A 127 -7.54 0.65 12.71
N LEU A 128 -7.65 -0.38 11.86
CA LEU A 128 -6.51 -1.19 11.44
C LEU A 128 -5.46 -0.36 10.67
N THR A 129 -5.89 0.41 9.66
CA THR A 129 -4.98 1.25 8.87
C THR A 129 -4.31 2.32 9.72
N MET A 130 -5.05 2.92 10.65
CA MET A 130 -4.52 3.91 11.58
C MET A 130 -3.45 3.28 12.50
N ILE A 131 -3.69 2.09 13.05
CA ILE A 131 -2.70 1.39 13.88
C ILE A 131 -1.44 1.09 13.07
N ILE A 132 -1.59 0.51 11.87
CA ILE A 132 -0.46 0.13 11.01
C ILE A 132 0.37 1.35 10.62
N LEU A 133 -0.26 2.45 10.18
CA LEU A 133 0.44 3.67 9.78
C LEU A 133 1.16 4.34 10.95
N ASN A 134 0.58 4.33 12.14
CA ASN A 134 1.23 4.88 13.33
C ASN A 134 2.43 4.05 13.76
N ILE A 135 2.31 2.72 13.79
CA ILE A 135 3.45 1.83 14.07
C ILE A 135 4.54 2.05 13.03
N SER A 136 4.19 2.11 11.74
CA SER A 136 5.13 2.35 10.66
C SER A 136 5.83 3.71 10.79
N SER A 137 5.08 4.75 11.14
CA SER A 137 5.61 6.11 11.37
C SER A 137 6.61 6.15 12.53
N LEU A 138 6.32 5.41 13.61
CA LEU A 138 7.19 5.33 14.78
C LEU A 138 8.47 4.56 14.47
N LEU A 139 8.35 3.41 13.79
CA LEU A 139 9.50 2.62 13.35
C LEU A 139 10.39 3.40 12.38
N TYR A 140 9.77 4.16 11.47
CA TYR A 140 10.47 5.03 10.54
C TYR A 140 11.30 6.09 11.27
N LYS A 141 10.67 6.85 12.18
CA LYS A 141 11.37 7.90 12.95
C LYS A 141 12.54 7.36 13.74
N LYS A 142 12.35 6.24 14.45
CA LYS A 142 13.42 5.58 15.22
C LYS A 142 14.59 5.13 14.34
N ARG A 143 14.32 4.69 13.11
CA ARG A 143 15.38 4.26 12.17
C ARG A 143 16.16 5.44 11.62
N VAL A 144 15.48 6.53 11.30
CA VAL A 144 16.11 7.76 10.81
C VAL A 144 16.98 8.38 11.89
N GLU A 145 16.45 8.55 13.10
CA GLU A 145 17.19 9.07 14.26
C GLU A 145 18.46 8.25 14.54
N LYS A 146 18.35 6.92 14.53
CA LYS A 146 19.51 6.04 14.71
C LYS A 146 20.56 6.18 13.60
N ALA A 147 20.14 6.45 12.36
CA ALA A 147 21.05 6.64 11.23
C ALA A 147 21.75 8.01 11.30
N GLU A 148 21.05 9.05 11.75
CA GLU A 148 21.60 10.38 12.00
C GLU A 148 22.64 10.32 13.14
N GLU A 149 22.29 9.72 14.28
CA GLU A 149 23.22 9.54 15.42
C GLU A 149 24.50 8.78 15.06
N SER A 150 24.40 7.74 14.20
CA SER A 150 25.59 7.02 13.75
C SER A 150 26.49 7.85 12.85
N THR A 151 25.89 8.73 12.05
CA THR A 151 26.63 9.60 11.12
C THR A 151 27.36 10.72 11.89
N GLU A 152 26.71 11.29 12.90
CA GLU A 152 27.31 12.32 13.76
C GLU A 152 28.52 11.76 14.52
N LYS A 153 28.41 10.57 15.11
CA LYS A 153 29.53 9.90 15.81
C LYS A 153 30.73 9.62 14.90
N GLU A 154 30.50 9.19 13.67
CA GLU A 154 31.58 8.99 12.68
C GLU A 154 32.24 10.31 12.25
N SER A 155 31.56 11.46 12.38
CA SER A 155 32.13 12.76 12.03
C SER A 155 32.90 13.43 13.17
N GLU A 156 32.69 12.98 14.40
CA GLU A 156 33.38 13.47 15.61
C GLU A 156 34.65 12.66 15.95
N GLU A 157 34.84 11.47 15.37
CA GLU A 157 36.05 10.64 15.43
C GLU A 157 37.08 10.97 14.34
#